data_AF-A0A352KKP6-F1
#
_entry.id   AF-A0A352KKP6-F1
#
_cell.length_a   1.000
_cell.length_b   1.000
_cell.length_c   1.000
_cell.angle_alpha   90.00
_cell.angle_beta   90.00
_cell.angle_gamma   90.00
#
_symmetry.space_group_name_H-M   'P 1'
#
loop_
_entity.id
_entity.type
_entity.pdbx_description
1 polymer ?
#
loop_
_entity_poly.entity_id
_entity_poly.type
_entity_poly.pdbx_seq_one_letter_code
_entity_poly.pdbx_strand_id
1 'polypeptide(L)'
;LESELAQIEPYNAPLYSETGERLLGPADRVKMLETHYLSLIALYSESHPDVIRTKRELEALSQELQARNESTESNFEAKIVSLETQLEAAEAELQHQSERYAPEHPDIRALNASILALRDAIESSFREHGAKKAQQRSATQFGPQNKNADNPAYVQLKTRLEATLADIQALEKRRATLINRLSDFESRITSSPTVEKQYRALTRDYDTAVAKYQETKIKLAEAKMAESLETGKKGERFTLIEPPLVPEEPISPNRFMILVLSLILAVVGSGGLIILLDNIDDRINSPAEAETMTEIPVLATIPYIHTDQQLADQQRLIRITLVAVAGSLVSAMISLHLFIKPLDVVIAILMRRLGI
;
A
#
# COMPACT_ATOMS: atom_id res chain seq x y z
N LEU A 1 -10.37 -31.82 -65.45
CA LEU A 1 -10.67 -32.92 -64.51
C LEU A 1 -12.17 -33.10 -64.30
N GLU A 2 -12.91 -32.20 -63.65
CA GLU A 2 -14.37 -32.36 -63.48
C GLU A 2 -15.15 -32.36 -64.81
N SER A 3 -14.82 -31.43 -65.72
CA SER A 3 -15.44 -31.37 -67.06
C SER A 3 -15.12 -32.58 -67.94
N GLU A 4 -13.97 -33.23 -67.71
CA GLU A 4 -13.52 -34.41 -68.44
C GLU A 4 -14.14 -35.69 -67.85
N LEU A 5 -14.40 -35.72 -66.53
CA LEU A 5 -15.04 -36.82 -65.82
C LEU A 5 -16.53 -36.95 -66.20
N ALA A 6 -17.18 -35.83 -66.49
CA ALA A 6 -18.59 -35.77 -66.91
C ALA A 6 -18.85 -36.42 -68.29
N GLN A 7 -17.82 -36.65 -69.10
CA GLN A 7 -17.93 -37.17 -70.46
C GLN A 7 -17.78 -38.71 -70.56
N ILE A 8 -17.60 -39.42 -69.44
CA ILE A 8 -17.24 -40.85 -69.45
C ILE A 8 -18.23 -41.65 -68.56
N GLU A 9 -18.79 -42.75 -69.10
CA GLU A 9 -19.84 -43.54 -68.43
C GLU A 9 -19.29 -44.51 -67.34
N PRO A 10 -20.04 -44.75 -66.23
CA PRO A 10 -19.43 -45.24 -64.99
C PRO A 10 -19.69 -46.71 -64.60
N TYR A 11 -20.40 -47.56 -65.35
CA TYR A 11 -20.81 -48.89 -64.79
C TYR A 11 -20.79 -50.05 -65.80
N ASN A 12 -20.11 -51.17 -65.47
CA ASN A 12 -20.37 -52.48 -66.07
C ASN A 12 -19.76 -53.69 -65.29
N ALA A 13 -20.37 -54.12 -64.16
CA ALA A 13 -20.44 -55.55 -63.74
C ALA A 13 -21.09 -55.75 -62.34
N PRO A 14 -22.02 -56.71 -62.17
CA PRO A 14 -22.42 -57.23 -60.86
C PRO A 14 -21.50 -58.37 -60.39
N LEU A 15 -21.14 -58.37 -59.09
CA LEU A 15 -20.36 -59.43 -58.43
C LEU A 15 -21.28 -60.47 -57.76
N TYR A 16 -20.89 -61.74 -57.87
CA TYR A 16 -21.56 -62.94 -57.33
C TYR A 16 -20.65 -63.64 -56.30
N SER A 17 -21.22 -64.35 -55.32
CA SER A 17 -20.46 -65.25 -54.44
C SER A 17 -20.07 -66.55 -55.18
N GLU A 18 -19.14 -67.35 -54.63
CA GLU A 18 -18.72 -68.65 -55.18
C GLU A 18 -19.86 -69.66 -55.39
N THR A 19 -21.04 -69.44 -54.81
CA THR A 19 -22.26 -70.25 -55.05
C THR A 19 -23.25 -69.63 -56.04
N GLY A 20 -22.90 -68.51 -56.69
CA GLY A 20 -23.76 -67.81 -57.65
C GLY A 20 -24.84 -66.93 -57.04
N GLU A 21 -24.91 -66.82 -55.71
CA GLU A 21 -25.83 -65.91 -55.02
C GLU A 21 -25.20 -64.55 -54.72
N ARG A 22 -26.00 -63.48 -54.78
CA ARG A 22 -25.54 -62.13 -54.46
C ARG A 22 -25.48 -61.95 -52.94
N LEU A 23 -24.35 -61.49 -52.42
CA LEU A 23 -24.21 -61.13 -51.00
C LEU A 23 -24.86 -59.76 -50.76
N LEU A 24 -26.04 -59.74 -50.13
CA LEU A 24 -26.82 -58.51 -49.87
C LEU A 24 -26.86 -58.16 -48.38
N GLY A 25 -26.59 -56.89 -48.05
CA GLY A 25 -26.79 -56.35 -46.71
C GLY A 25 -28.29 -56.21 -46.34
N PRO A 26 -28.61 -55.87 -45.08
CA PRO A 26 -30.01 -55.71 -44.63
C PRO A 26 -30.80 -54.65 -45.40
N ALA A 27 -30.19 -53.51 -45.77
CA ALA A 27 -30.86 -52.49 -46.59
C ALA A 27 -30.98 -52.91 -48.05
N ASP A 28 -30.02 -53.68 -48.57
CA ASP A 28 -30.10 -54.27 -49.91
C ASP A 28 -31.23 -55.33 -49.96
N ARG A 29 -31.44 -56.07 -48.86
CA ARG A 29 -32.56 -57.00 -48.72
C ARG A 29 -33.91 -56.29 -48.76
N VAL A 30 -34.07 -55.15 -48.09
CA VAL A 30 -35.30 -54.32 -48.20
C VAL A 30 -35.53 -53.88 -49.64
N LYS A 31 -34.49 -53.36 -50.31
CA LYS A 31 -34.59 -52.88 -51.70
C LYS A 31 -34.85 -54.01 -52.71
N MET A 32 -34.31 -55.20 -52.45
CA MET A 32 -34.58 -56.40 -53.23
C MET A 32 -36.00 -56.91 -52.99
N LEU A 33 -36.45 -56.97 -51.74
CA LEU A 33 -37.83 -57.30 -51.38
C LEU A 33 -38.83 -56.29 -51.98
N GLU A 34 -38.47 -55.01 -52.04
CA GLU A 34 -39.26 -53.95 -52.68
C GLU A 34 -39.37 -54.18 -54.18
N THR A 35 -38.25 -54.48 -54.84
CA THR A 35 -38.21 -54.78 -56.27
C THR A 35 -38.97 -56.07 -56.59
N HIS A 36 -38.85 -57.09 -55.74
CA HIS A 36 -39.58 -58.35 -55.83
C HIS A 36 -41.08 -58.14 -55.63
N TYR A 37 -41.48 -57.35 -54.62
CA TYR A 37 -42.87 -56.96 -54.38
C TYR A 37 -43.47 -56.21 -55.58
N LEU A 38 -42.75 -55.24 -56.14
CA LEU A 38 -43.16 -54.51 -57.35
C LEU A 38 -43.34 -55.45 -58.55
N SER A 39 -42.45 -56.43 -58.72
CA SER A 39 -42.59 -57.44 -59.78
C SER A 39 -43.80 -58.35 -59.56
N LEU A 40 -44.10 -58.74 -58.32
CA LEU A 40 -45.23 -59.60 -58.00
C LEU A 40 -46.57 -58.89 -58.22
N ILE A 41 -46.67 -57.59 -57.93
CA ILE A 41 -47.89 -56.79 -58.19
C ILE A 41 -48.11 -56.58 -59.69
N ALA A 42 -47.04 -56.59 -60.50
CA ALA A 42 -47.15 -56.49 -61.95
C ALA A 42 -47.71 -57.78 -62.59
N LEU A 43 -47.55 -58.95 -61.95
CA LEU A 43 -48.05 -60.25 -62.45
C LEU A 43 -49.30 -60.77 -61.74
N TYR A 44 -49.51 -60.41 -60.48
CA TYR A 44 -50.58 -60.94 -59.63
C TYR A 44 -51.41 -59.81 -59.01
N SER A 45 -52.69 -60.06 -58.72
CA SER A 45 -53.53 -59.11 -57.98
C SER A 45 -53.04 -58.94 -56.54
N GLU A 46 -53.34 -57.82 -55.90
CA GLU A 46 -52.93 -57.50 -54.51
C GLU A 46 -53.34 -58.57 -53.48
N SER A 47 -54.32 -59.41 -53.80
CA SER A 47 -54.83 -60.51 -52.99
C SER A 47 -54.03 -61.82 -53.08
N HIS A 48 -52.98 -61.91 -53.90
CA HIS A 48 -52.21 -63.15 -54.07
C HIS A 48 -51.36 -63.47 -52.82
N PRO A 49 -51.31 -64.74 -52.36
CA PRO A 49 -50.60 -65.14 -51.14
C PRO A 49 -49.13 -64.67 -51.08
N ASP A 50 -48.41 -64.72 -52.19
CA ASP A 50 -47.00 -64.35 -52.27
C ASP A 50 -46.76 -62.83 -52.20
N VAL A 51 -47.70 -62.04 -52.73
CA VAL A 51 -47.67 -60.56 -52.63
C VAL A 51 -47.85 -60.16 -51.17
N ILE A 52 -48.80 -60.80 -50.47
CA ILE A 52 -49.07 -60.55 -49.05
C ILE A 52 -47.87 -60.96 -48.18
N ARG A 53 -47.24 -62.12 -48.47
CA ARG A 53 -46.05 -62.57 -47.72
C ARG A 53 -44.89 -61.59 -47.87
N THR A 54 -44.57 -61.21 -49.11
CA THR A 54 -43.46 -60.30 -49.40
C THR A 54 -43.71 -58.91 -48.82
N LYS A 55 -44.96 -58.42 -48.86
CA LYS A 55 -45.35 -57.15 -48.23
C LYS A 55 -45.14 -57.17 -46.72
N ARG A 56 -45.57 -58.24 -46.05
CA ARG A 56 -45.38 -58.40 -44.59
C ARG A 56 -43.91 -58.50 -44.21
N GLU A 57 -43.10 -59.19 -45.00
CA GLU A 57 -41.65 -59.25 -44.79
C GLU A 57 -41.00 -57.87 -44.96
N LEU A 58 -41.42 -57.10 -45.95
CA LEU A 58 -40.94 -55.73 -46.18
C LEU A 58 -41.36 -54.78 -45.06
N GLU A 59 -42.63 -54.84 -44.64
CA GLU A 59 -43.15 -54.06 -43.51
C GLU A 59 -42.40 -54.39 -42.22
N ALA A 60 -42.24 -55.67 -41.88
CA ALA A 60 -41.51 -56.10 -40.68
C ALA A 60 -40.04 -55.65 -40.69
N LEU A 61 -39.34 -55.81 -41.82
CA LEU A 61 -37.92 -55.46 -41.93
C LEU A 61 -37.71 -53.94 -41.95
N SER A 62 -38.63 -53.19 -42.56
CA SER A 62 -38.61 -51.72 -42.55
C SER A 62 -38.89 -51.16 -41.14
N GLN A 63 -39.83 -51.76 -40.41
CA GLN A 63 -40.13 -51.38 -39.02
C GLN A 63 -38.97 -51.70 -38.08
N GLU A 64 -38.28 -52.82 -38.26
CA GLU A 64 -37.07 -53.16 -37.48
C GLU A 64 -35.95 -52.13 -37.68
N LEU A 65 -35.72 -51.70 -38.93
CA LEU A 65 -34.72 -50.69 -39.25
C LEU A 65 -35.10 -49.29 -38.74
N GLN A 66 -36.39 -48.92 -38.82
CA GLN A 66 -36.89 -47.67 -38.26
C GLN A 66 -36.76 -47.66 -36.73
N ALA A 67 -37.20 -48.70 -36.03
CA ALA A 67 -37.11 -48.80 -34.57
C ALA A 67 -35.64 -48.76 -34.07
N ARG A 68 -34.71 -49.34 -34.84
CA ARG A 68 -33.27 -49.29 -34.52
C ARG A 68 -32.68 -47.89 -34.69
N ASN A 69 -33.11 -47.14 -35.71
CA ASN A 69 -32.69 -45.76 -35.90
C ASN A 69 -33.30 -44.83 -34.86
N GLU A 70 -34.60 -44.96 -34.57
CA GLU A 70 -35.30 -44.16 -33.56
C GLU A 70 -34.72 -44.37 -32.15
N SER A 71 -34.41 -45.62 -31.77
CA SER A 71 -33.74 -45.90 -30.49
C SER A 71 -32.32 -45.34 -30.42
N THR A 72 -31.60 -45.27 -31.54
CA THR A 72 -30.25 -44.68 -31.58
C THR A 72 -30.29 -43.16 -31.51
N GLU A 73 -31.20 -42.52 -32.23
CA GLU A 73 -31.40 -41.05 -32.19
C GLU A 73 -31.97 -40.61 -30.83
N SER A 74 -32.93 -41.34 -30.24
CA SER A 74 -33.49 -41.03 -28.91
C SER A 74 -32.45 -41.10 -27.78
N ASN A 75 -31.58 -42.13 -27.78
CA ASN A 75 -30.50 -42.23 -26.80
C ASN A 75 -29.45 -41.12 -26.97
N PHE A 76 -29.20 -40.69 -28.21
CA PHE A 76 -28.31 -39.57 -28.49
C PHE A 76 -28.91 -38.24 -28.02
N GLU A 77 -30.17 -37.96 -28.35
CA GLU A 77 -30.91 -36.77 -27.92
C GLU A 77 -30.96 -36.67 -26.39
N ALA A 78 -31.30 -37.76 -25.69
CA ALA A 78 -31.31 -37.78 -24.23
C ALA A 78 -29.93 -37.46 -23.62
N LYS A 79 -28.85 -37.96 -24.23
CA LYS A 79 -27.48 -37.66 -23.80
C LYS A 79 -27.14 -36.18 -24.00
N ILE A 80 -27.48 -35.60 -25.16
CA ILE A 80 -27.22 -34.18 -25.46
C ILE A 80 -27.99 -33.28 -24.48
N VAL A 81 -29.29 -33.53 -24.28
CA VAL A 81 -30.10 -32.75 -23.33
C VAL A 81 -29.53 -32.82 -21.91
N SER A 82 -29.01 -33.97 -21.49
CA SER A 82 -28.37 -34.10 -20.17
C SER A 82 -27.06 -33.33 -20.03
N LEU A 83 -26.32 -33.13 -21.13
CA LEU A 83 -25.08 -32.36 -21.14
C LEU A 83 -25.36 -30.86 -21.24
N GLU A 84 -26.36 -30.47 -22.02
CA GLU A 84 -26.82 -29.07 -22.14
C GLU A 84 -27.36 -28.55 -20.81
N THR A 85 -28.16 -29.35 -20.10
CA THR A 85 -28.65 -28.99 -18.75
C THR A 85 -27.52 -28.84 -17.73
N GLN A 86 -26.46 -29.65 -17.80
CA GLN A 86 -25.27 -29.49 -16.96
C GLN A 86 -24.47 -28.24 -17.33
N LEU A 87 -24.37 -27.92 -18.62
CA LEU A 87 -23.70 -26.72 -19.11
C LEU A 87 -24.42 -25.46 -18.63
N GLU A 88 -25.74 -25.42 -18.76
CA GLU A 88 -26.57 -24.30 -18.31
C GLU A 88 -26.46 -24.09 -16.79
N ALA A 89 -26.45 -25.18 -16.00
CA ALA A 89 -26.24 -25.11 -14.56
C ALA A 89 -24.84 -24.55 -14.20
N ALA A 90 -23.79 -24.97 -14.90
CA ALA A 90 -22.43 -24.47 -14.68
C ALA A 90 -22.27 -23.00 -15.10
N GLU A 91 -22.93 -22.57 -16.18
CA GLU A 91 -22.93 -21.16 -16.62
C GLU A 91 -23.67 -20.26 -15.62
N ALA A 92 -24.81 -20.73 -15.08
CA ALA A 92 -25.54 -20.01 -14.04
C ALA A 92 -24.72 -19.88 -12.74
N GLU A 93 -24.00 -20.92 -12.34
CA GLU A 93 -23.12 -20.89 -11.17
C GLU A 93 -21.93 -19.94 -11.38
N LEU A 94 -21.34 -19.92 -12.58
CA LEU A 94 -20.30 -18.96 -12.92
C LEU A 94 -20.81 -17.53 -12.83
N GLN A 95 -22.02 -17.26 -13.31
CA GLN A 95 -22.62 -15.93 -13.25
C GLN A 95 -22.79 -15.48 -11.79
N HIS A 96 -23.34 -16.32 -10.94
CA HIS A 96 -23.50 -16.04 -9.50
C HIS A 96 -22.15 -15.85 -8.79
N GLN A 97 -21.12 -16.65 -9.10
CA GLN A 97 -19.79 -16.49 -8.50
C GLN A 97 -19.03 -15.26 -9.02
N SER A 98 -19.27 -14.85 -10.26
CA SER A 98 -18.64 -13.67 -10.87
C SER A 98 -19.10 -12.34 -10.25
N GLU A 99 -20.26 -12.32 -9.59
CA GLU A 99 -20.72 -11.16 -8.82
C GLU A 99 -19.93 -10.97 -7.51
N ARG A 100 -19.30 -12.04 -7.00
CA ARG A 100 -18.65 -12.06 -5.69
C ARG A 100 -17.12 -12.17 -5.75
N TYR A 101 -16.59 -12.81 -6.78
CA TYR A 101 -15.15 -13.10 -6.90
C TYR A 101 -14.54 -12.47 -8.15
N ALA A 102 -13.27 -12.08 -8.05
CA ALA A 102 -12.51 -11.57 -9.18
C ALA A 102 -12.21 -12.69 -10.20
N PRO A 103 -12.05 -12.37 -11.50
CA PRO A 103 -11.84 -13.36 -12.56
C PRO A 103 -10.68 -14.35 -12.35
N GLU A 104 -9.70 -14.02 -11.50
CA GLU A 104 -8.55 -14.89 -11.19
C GLU A 104 -8.76 -15.85 -10.01
N HIS A 105 -9.94 -15.84 -9.37
CA HIS A 105 -10.25 -16.73 -8.25
C HIS A 105 -10.21 -18.22 -8.69
N PRO A 106 -9.66 -19.13 -7.87
CA PRO A 106 -9.55 -20.56 -8.20
C PRO A 106 -10.89 -21.20 -8.57
N ASP A 107 -11.98 -20.80 -7.92
CA ASP A 107 -13.33 -21.35 -8.19
C ASP A 107 -13.86 -20.92 -9.57
N ILE A 108 -13.65 -19.66 -9.97
CA ILE A 108 -14.01 -19.17 -11.32
C ILE A 108 -13.17 -19.89 -12.39
N ARG A 109 -11.90 -20.18 -12.11
CA ARG A 109 -11.06 -20.97 -13.03
C ARG A 109 -11.53 -22.41 -13.15
N ALA A 110 -11.94 -23.03 -12.05
CA ALA A 110 -12.49 -24.39 -12.04
C ALA A 110 -13.80 -24.47 -12.84
N LEU A 111 -14.70 -23.50 -12.67
CA LEU A 111 -15.95 -23.38 -13.43
C LEU A 111 -15.74 -23.15 -14.93
N ASN A 112 -14.79 -22.29 -15.30
CA ASN A 112 -14.43 -22.12 -16.71
C ASN A 112 -13.87 -23.42 -17.32
N ALA A 113 -13.07 -24.16 -16.57
CA ALA A 113 -12.55 -25.46 -17.02
C ALA A 113 -13.68 -26.50 -17.16
N SER A 114 -14.67 -26.54 -16.27
CA SER A 114 -15.81 -27.44 -16.39
C SER A 114 -16.72 -27.10 -17.56
N ILE A 115 -16.97 -25.81 -17.83
CA ILE A 115 -17.73 -25.34 -19.00
C ILE A 115 -17.04 -25.76 -20.30
N LEU A 116 -15.72 -25.59 -20.39
CA LEU A 116 -14.95 -26.04 -21.55
C LEU A 116 -15.04 -27.55 -21.73
N ALA A 117 -14.88 -28.34 -20.66
CA ALA A 117 -15.00 -29.79 -20.71
C ALA A 117 -16.40 -30.26 -21.13
N LEU A 118 -17.47 -29.60 -20.67
CA LEU A 118 -18.85 -29.89 -21.06
C LEU A 118 -19.11 -29.56 -22.54
N ARG A 119 -18.60 -28.43 -23.04
CA ARG A 119 -18.69 -28.07 -24.46
C ARG A 119 -17.95 -29.08 -25.35
N ASP A 120 -16.74 -29.49 -24.95
CA ASP A 120 -15.99 -30.53 -25.66
C ASP A 120 -16.69 -31.90 -25.61
N ALA A 121 -17.37 -32.22 -24.50
CA ALA A 121 -18.15 -33.46 -24.37
C ALA A 121 -19.39 -33.47 -25.31
N ILE A 122 -20.04 -32.32 -25.49
CA ILE A 122 -21.13 -32.15 -26.46
C ILE A 122 -20.58 -32.32 -27.88
N GLU A 123 -19.51 -31.60 -28.24
CA GLU A 123 -18.94 -31.66 -29.59
C GLU A 123 -18.43 -33.07 -29.93
N SER A 124 -17.74 -33.73 -29.00
CA SER A 124 -17.27 -35.11 -29.17
C SER A 124 -18.43 -36.09 -29.31
N SER A 125 -19.54 -35.89 -28.60
CA SER A 125 -20.76 -36.70 -28.77
C SER A 125 -21.38 -36.51 -30.17
N PHE A 126 -21.41 -35.30 -30.71
CA PHE A 126 -21.83 -35.05 -32.10
C PHE A 126 -20.89 -35.69 -33.12
N ARG A 127 -19.57 -35.60 -32.91
CA ARG A 127 -18.57 -36.25 -33.78
C ARG A 127 -18.68 -37.77 -33.72
N GLU A 128 -18.88 -38.35 -32.54
CA GLU A 128 -19.05 -39.79 -32.35
C GLU A 128 -20.35 -40.28 -32.99
N HIS A 129 -21.46 -39.55 -32.82
CA HIS A 129 -22.74 -39.87 -33.46
C HIS A 129 -22.65 -39.75 -34.98
N GLY A 130 -22.01 -38.70 -35.49
CA GLY A 130 -21.72 -38.53 -36.91
C GLY A 130 -20.83 -39.63 -37.48
N ALA A 131 -19.79 -40.04 -36.73
CA ALA A 131 -18.91 -41.15 -37.09
C ALA A 131 -19.64 -42.50 -37.05
N LYS A 132 -20.50 -42.76 -36.06
CA LYS A 132 -21.34 -43.96 -35.97
C LYS A 132 -22.37 -44.02 -37.10
N LYS A 133 -22.97 -42.88 -37.48
CA LYS A 133 -23.87 -42.77 -38.64
C LYS A 133 -23.14 -42.96 -39.96
N ALA A 134 -21.91 -42.44 -40.07
CA ALA A 134 -21.03 -42.70 -41.21
C ALA A 134 -20.62 -44.18 -41.27
N GLN A 135 -20.29 -44.79 -40.13
CA GLN A 135 -19.91 -46.19 -40.01
C GLN A 135 -21.09 -47.15 -40.22
N GLN A 136 -22.31 -46.79 -39.85
CA GLN A 136 -23.54 -47.52 -40.20
C GLN A 136 -23.87 -47.40 -41.69
N ARG A 137 -23.64 -46.23 -42.32
CA ARG A 137 -23.69 -46.08 -43.77
C ARG A 137 -22.62 -46.94 -44.46
N SER A 138 -21.42 -47.02 -43.90
CA SER A 138 -20.36 -47.90 -44.39
C SER A 138 -20.67 -49.39 -44.14
N ALA A 139 -21.25 -49.78 -43.00
CA ALA A 139 -21.65 -51.15 -42.67
C ALA A 139 -22.83 -51.66 -43.52
N THR A 140 -23.68 -50.75 -43.99
CA THR A 140 -24.71 -51.02 -45.00
C THR A 140 -24.13 -51.06 -46.43
N GLN A 141 -22.85 -50.69 -46.59
CA GLN A 141 -22.13 -50.57 -47.86
C GLN A 141 -20.90 -51.52 -47.90
N PHE A 142 -20.88 -52.58 -47.08
CA PHE A 142 -19.88 -53.66 -47.12
C PHE A 142 -20.48 -54.99 -47.58
N GLY A 143 -21.08 -54.98 -48.76
CA GLY A 143 -20.75 -55.99 -49.77
C GLY A 143 -19.79 -55.31 -50.76
N PRO A 144 -18.86 -56.02 -51.42
CA PRO A 144 -17.91 -55.42 -52.35
C PRO A 144 -18.67 -54.92 -53.60
N GLN A 145 -19.31 -53.76 -53.48
CA GLN A 145 -19.84 -53.01 -54.59
C GLN A 145 -18.80 -51.95 -54.90
N ASN A 146 -17.92 -52.34 -55.79
CA ASN A 146 -16.99 -51.48 -56.48
C ASN A 146 -17.81 -50.36 -57.14
N LYS A 147 -17.96 -49.20 -56.46
CA LYS A 147 -18.32 -47.93 -57.12
C LYS A 147 -17.12 -47.36 -57.88
N ASN A 148 -16.26 -48.23 -58.38
CA ASN A 148 -15.22 -47.86 -59.32
C ASN A 148 -15.85 -48.08 -60.68
N ALA A 149 -15.90 -47.02 -61.48
CA ALA A 149 -16.21 -47.20 -62.87
C ALA A 149 -15.21 -48.19 -63.47
N ASP A 150 -15.68 -49.21 -64.18
CA ASP A 150 -14.77 -50.17 -64.81
C ASP A 150 -14.03 -49.59 -66.03
N ASN A 151 -14.33 -48.33 -66.38
CA ASN A 151 -13.58 -47.60 -67.39
C ASN A 151 -12.24 -47.11 -66.82
N PRO A 152 -11.09 -47.68 -67.25
CA PRO A 152 -9.78 -47.33 -66.70
C PRO A 152 -9.42 -45.85 -66.91
N ALA A 153 -9.94 -45.21 -67.96
CA ALA A 153 -9.74 -43.77 -68.19
C ALA A 153 -10.54 -42.92 -67.20
N TYR A 154 -11.78 -43.33 -66.85
CA TYR A 154 -12.59 -42.68 -65.81
C TYR A 154 -11.92 -42.77 -64.44
N VAL A 155 -11.40 -43.96 -64.10
CA VAL A 155 -10.76 -44.20 -62.78
C VAL A 155 -9.51 -43.36 -62.63
N GLN A 156 -8.61 -43.35 -63.61
CA GLN A 156 -7.39 -42.53 -63.53
C GLN A 156 -7.71 -41.04 -63.40
N LEU A 157 -8.71 -40.55 -64.13
CA LEU A 157 -9.12 -39.16 -64.08
C LEU A 157 -9.80 -38.80 -62.75
N LYS A 158 -10.66 -39.68 -62.23
CA LYS A 158 -11.30 -39.54 -60.91
C LYS A 158 -10.27 -39.57 -59.79
N THR A 159 -9.33 -40.51 -59.81
CA THR A 159 -8.25 -40.58 -58.81
C THR A 159 -7.38 -39.33 -58.85
N ARG A 160 -7.07 -38.79 -60.04
CA ARG A 160 -6.32 -37.53 -60.17
C ARG A 160 -7.12 -36.34 -59.64
N LEU A 161 -8.42 -36.29 -59.88
CA LEU A 161 -9.31 -35.26 -59.34
C LEU A 161 -9.39 -35.33 -57.82
N GLU A 162 -9.63 -36.51 -57.26
CA GLU A 162 -9.69 -36.74 -55.82
C GLU A 162 -8.36 -36.41 -55.13
N ALA A 163 -7.22 -36.77 -55.73
CA ALA A 163 -5.90 -36.38 -55.24
C ALA A 163 -5.71 -34.86 -55.26
N THR A 164 -6.10 -34.18 -56.34
CA THR A 164 -5.99 -32.71 -56.45
C THR A 164 -6.90 -32.01 -55.43
N LEU A 165 -8.13 -32.50 -55.22
CA LEU A 165 -9.04 -31.96 -54.21
C LEU A 165 -8.51 -32.17 -52.79
N ALA A 166 -7.92 -33.34 -52.51
CA ALA A 166 -7.26 -33.62 -51.23
C ALA A 166 -6.06 -32.68 -51.01
N ASP A 167 -5.27 -32.39 -52.04
CA ASP A 167 -4.16 -31.43 -51.98
C ASP A 167 -4.65 -30.01 -51.72
N ILE A 168 -5.71 -29.57 -52.41
CA ILE A 168 -6.34 -28.25 -52.17
C ILE A 168 -6.80 -28.16 -50.71
N GLN A 169 -7.52 -29.17 -50.22
CA GLN A 169 -8.01 -29.18 -48.84
C GLN A 169 -6.85 -29.18 -47.83
N ALA A 170 -5.77 -29.92 -48.10
CA ALA A 170 -4.57 -29.93 -47.26
C ALA A 170 -3.87 -28.56 -47.24
N LEU A 171 -3.76 -27.91 -48.40
CA LEU A 171 -3.18 -26.57 -48.53
C LEU A 171 -4.05 -25.50 -47.85
N GLU A 172 -5.37 -25.58 -47.96
CA GLU A 172 -6.30 -24.69 -47.26
C GLU A 172 -6.19 -24.83 -45.75
N LYS A 173 -6.15 -26.07 -45.23
CA LYS A 173 -5.90 -26.33 -43.80
C LYS A 173 -4.55 -25.78 -43.36
N ARG A 174 -3.51 -25.94 -44.18
CA ARG A 174 -2.18 -25.40 -43.90
C ARG A 174 -2.17 -23.88 -43.90
N ARG A 175 -2.87 -23.24 -44.84
CA ARG A 175 -3.06 -21.78 -44.90
C ARG A 175 -3.77 -21.27 -43.66
N ALA A 176 -4.88 -21.89 -43.25
CA ALA A 176 -5.61 -21.51 -42.04
C ALA A 176 -4.73 -21.63 -40.79
N THR A 177 -3.95 -22.71 -40.68
CA THR A 177 -2.99 -22.90 -39.58
C THR A 177 -1.92 -21.81 -39.56
N LEU A 178 -1.39 -21.43 -40.73
CA LEU A 178 -0.38 -20.37 -40.84
C LEU A 178 -0.94 -18.98 -40.49
N ILE A 179 -2.18 -18.68 -40.90
CA ILE A 179 -2.87 -17.44 -40.55
C ILE A 179 -3.05 -17.35 -39.03
N ASN A 180 -3.49 -18.44 -38.39
CA ASN A 180 -3.65 -18.47 -36.93
C ASN A 180 -2.30 -18.27 -36.21
N ARG A 181 -1.22 -18.88 -36.71
CA ARG A 181 0.14 -18.66 -36.15
C ARG A 181 0.62 -17.23 -36.35
N LEU A 182 0.33 -16.62 -37.50
CA LEU A 182 0.68 -15.22 -37.77
C LEU A 182 -0.03 -14.30 -36.78
N SER A 183 -1.33 -14.52 -36.56
CA SER A 183 -2.11 -13.74 -35.58
C SER A 183 -1.58 -13.89 -34.14
N ASP A 184 -1.19 -15.11 -33.73
CA ASP A 184 -0.55 -15.34 -32.42
C ASP A 184 0.78 -14.57 -32.31
N PHE A 185 1.62 -14.60 -33.35
CA PHE A 185 2.87 -13.84 -33.36
C PHE A 185 2.66 -12.33 -33.34
N GLU A 186 1.69 -11.81 -34.10
CA GLU A 186 1.32 -10.38 -34.07
C GLU A 186 0.85 -9.97 -32.66
N SER A 187 0.03 -10.79 -32.00
CA SER A 187 -0.40 -10.56 -30.61
C SER A 187 0.78 -10.55 -29.62
N ARG A 188 1.74 -11.46 -29.79
CA ARG A 188 2.96 -11.48 -28.96
C ARG A 188 3.86 -10.28 -29.20
N ILE A 189 4.04 -9.86 -30.46
CA ILE A 189 4.86 -8.69 -30.80
C ILE A 189 4.23 -7.41 -30.25
N THR A 190 2.91 -7.26 -30.39
CA THR A 190 2.18 -6.10 -29.89
C THR A 190 2.14 -6.04 -28.35
N SER A 191 2.13 -7.18 -27.67
CA SER A 191 2.21 -7.25 -26.20
C SER A 191 3.63 -7.13 -25.63
N SER A 192 4.67 -7.40 -26.43
CA SER A 192 6.09 -7.37 -26.01
C SER A 192 6.52 -6.06 -25.33
N PRO A 193 6.16 -4.84 -25.81
CA PRO A 193 6.53 -3.59 -25.14
C PRO A 193 5.93 -3.45 -23.73
N THR A 194 4.74 -4.01 -23.51
CA THR A 194 4.09 -3.99 -22.19
C THR A 194 4.85 -4.88 -21.22
N VAL A 195 5.23 -6.09 -21.65
CA VAL A 195 6.04 -7.03 -20.86
C VAL A 195 7.41 -6.43 -20.57
N GLU A 196 8.06 -5.80 -21.54
CA GLU A 196 9.34 -5.13 -21.35
C GLU A 196 9.23 -3.97 -20.34
N LYS A 197 8.19 -3.14 -20.43
CA LYS A 197 7.93 -2.06 -19.47
C LYS A 197 7.75 -2.61 -18.06
N GLN A 198 6.97 -3.68 -17.88
CA GLN A 198 6.77 -4.33 -16.59
C GLN A 198 8.07 -4.91 -16.05
N TYR A 199 8.86 -5.58 -16.90
CA TYR A 199 10.15 -6.13 -16.52
C TYR A 199 11.14 -5.04 -16.08
N ARG A 200 11.21 -3.92 -16.81
CA ARG A 200 12.06 -2.77 -16.45
C ARG A 200 11.62 -2.14 -15.13
N ALA A 201 10.31 -2.02 -14.89
CA ALA A 201 9.79 -1.54 -13.61
C ALA A 201 10.19 -2.48 -12.46
N LEU A 202 10.00 -3.80 -12.64
CA LEU A 202 10.37 -4.81 -11.65
C LEU A 202 11.87 -4.81 -11.35
N THR A 203 12.71 -4.64 -12.37
CA THR A 203 14.17 -4.54 -12.22
C THR A 203 14.54 -3.32 -11.41
N ARG A 204 13.95 -2.15 -11.72
CA ARG A 204 14.19 -0.92 -10.97
C ARG A 204 13.77 -1.04 -9.50
N ASP A 205 12.63 -1.66 -9.25
CA ASP A 205 12.12 -1.86 -7.89
C ASP A 205 13.01 -2.83 -7.11
N TYR A 206 13.50 -3.89 -7.77
CA TYR A 206 14.49 -4.81 -7.22
C TYR A 206 15.80 -4.08 -6.84
N ASP A 207 16.38 -3.31 -7.75
CA ASP A 207 17.61 -2.56 -7.49
C ASP A 207 17.43 -1.56 -6.33
N THR A 208 16.27 -0.89 -6.28
CA THR A 208 15.92 0.02 -5.18
C THR A 208 15.82 -0.72 -3.85
N ALA A 209 15.20 -1.91 -3.83
CA ALA A 209 15.08 -2.72 -2.63
C ALA A 209 16.45 -3.22 -2.14
N VAL A 210 17.33 -3.63 -3.06
CA VAL A 210 18.70 -4.05 -2.74
C VAL A 210 19.50 -2.89 -2.14
N ALA A 211 19.44 -1.70 -2.75
CA ALA A 211 20.12 -0.52 -2.25
C ALA A 211 19.64 -0.14 -0.83
N LYS A 212 18.32 -0.13 -0.61
CA LYS A 212 17.72 0.17 0.71
C LYS A 212 18.09 -0.88 1.76
N TYR A 213 18.14 -2.15 1.38
CA TYR A 213 18.58 -3.23 2.26
C TYR A 213 20.04 -3.03 2.69
N GLN A 214 20.92 -2.71 1.75
CA GLN A 214 22.33 -2.43 2.05
C GLN A 214 22.49 -1.22 2.97
N GLU A 215 21.81 -0.10 2.67
CA GLU A 215 21.81 1.10 3.51
C GLU A 215 21.34 0.80 4.93
N THR A 216 20.23 0.07 5.07
CA THR A 216 19.67 -0.30 6.39
C THR A 216 20.64 -1.19 7.15
N LYS A 217 21.33 -2.11 6.47
CA LYS A 217 22.34 -2.97 7.08
C LYS A 217 23.55 -2.18 7.58
N ILE A 218 23.99 -1.16 6.85
CA ILE A 218 25.08 -0.26 7.27
C ILE A 218 24.63 0.53 8.51
N LYS A 219 23.45 1.17 8.47
CA LYS A 219 22.89 1.91 9.62
C LYS A 219 22.72 1.04 10.86
N LEU A 220 22.32 -0.21 10.69
CA LEU A 220 22.24 -1.18 11.79
C LEU A 220 23.62 -1.45 12.39
N ALA A 221 24.65 -1.60 11.58
CA ALA A 221 26.01 -1.79 12.06
C ALA A 221 26.52 -0.56 12.82
N GLU A 222 26.27 0.65 12.31
CA GLU A 222 26.60 1.91 12.97
C GLU A 222 25.87 2.06 14.31
N ALA A 223 24.57 1.76 14.36
CA ALA A 223 23.77 1.82 15.58
C ALA A 223 24.29 0.83 16.64
N LYS A 224 24.62 -0.41 16.24
CA LYS A 224 25.24 -1.40 17.14
C LYS A 224 26.61 -0.95 17.66
N MET A 225 27.39 -0.28 16.82
CA MET A 225 28.67 0.28 17.23
C MET A 225 28.49 1.42 18.24
N ALA A 226 27.52 2.31 18.01
CA ALA A 226 27.16 3.39 18.94
C ALA A 226 26.66 2.83 20.29
N GLU A 227 25.76 1.83 20.25
CA GLU A 227 25.28 1.12 21.44
C GLU A 227 26.43 0.47 22.22
N SER A 228 27.37 -0.18 21.53
CA SER A 228 28.53 -0.79 22.16
C SER A 228 29.46 0.25 22.80
N LEU A 229 29.56 1.45 22.22
CA LEU A 229 30.37 2.55 22.75
C LEU A 229 29.75 3.15 24.02
N GLU A 230 28.42 3.29 24.03
CA GLU A 230 27.63 3.74 25.19
C GLU A 230 27.69 2.71 26.33
N THR A 231 27.40 1.43 26.01
CA THR A 231 27.44 0.31 26.97
C THR A 231 28.85 0.12 27.53
N GLY A 232 29.88 0.30 26.71
CA GLY A 232 31.29 0.27 27.10
C GLY A 232 31.74 1.46 27.96
N LYS A 233 30.84 2.42 28.26
CA LYS A 233 31.11 3.62 29.07
C LYS A 233 32.33 4.41 28.58
N LYS A 234 32.53 4.50 27.25
CA LYS A 234 33.62 5.28 26.64
C LYS A 234 33.24 6.74 26.31
N GLY A 235 32.04 7.19 26.71
CA GLY A 235 31.63 8.59 26.63
C GLY A 235 32.31 9.47 27.70
N GLU A 236 32.28 10.78 27.49
CA GLU A 236 32.84 11.78 28.41
C GLU A 236 32.14 11.72 29.78
N ARG A 237 32.84 11.17 30.77
CA ARG A 237 32.34 11.12 32.14
C ARG A 237 32.61 12.47 32.82
N PHE A 238 31.58 13.30 33.00
CA PHE A 238 31.67 14.42 33.92
C PHE A 238 31.80 13.86 35.34
N THR A 239 33.01 13.85 35.88
CA THR A 239 33.25 13.56 37.28
C THR A 239 33.18 14.85 38.06
N LEU A 240 32.34 14.91 39.09
CA LEU A 240 32.33 16.02 40.02
C LEU A 240 33.66 15.98 40.81
N ILE A 241 34.60 16.84 40.43
CA ILE A 241 35.89 16.98 41.12
C ILE A 241 35.67 17.79 42.40
N GLU A 242 34.96 18.91 42.30
CA GLU A 242 34.73 19.82 43.42
C GLU A 242 33.33 20.45 43.35
N PRO A 243 32.55 20.40 44.45
CA PRO A 243 31.24 21.05 44.53
C PRO A 243 31.36 22.58 44.71
N PRO A 244 30.33 23.35 44.36
CA PRO A 244 30.34 24.81 44.53
C PRO A 244 30.34 25.20 46.02
N LEU A 245 31.26 26.09 46.40
CA LEU A 245 31.33 26.69 47.74
C LEU A 245 30.45 27.94 47.82
N VAL A 246 29.76 28.11 48.95
CA VAL A 246 28.97 29.32 49.24
C VAL A 246 29.94 30.43 49.70
N PRO A 247 29.83 31.67 49.19
CA PRO A 247 30.74 32.75 49.59
C PRO A 247 30.54 33.14 51.06
N GLU A 248 31.64 33.21 51.82
CA GLU A 248 31.64 33.62 53.23
C GLU A 248 31.53 35.14 53.42
N GLU A 249 31.88 35.92 52.40
CA GLU A 249 31.86 37.39 52.43
C GLU A 249 31.03 37.99 51.29
N PRO A 250 30.26 39.06 51.54
CA PRO A 250 29.51 39.74 50.50
C PRO A 250 30.47 40.46 49.53
N ILE A 251 30.34 40.19 48.24
CA ILE A 251 31.17 40.81 47.18
C ILE A 251 30.80 42.29 46.99
N SER A 252 29.55 42.67 47.20
CA SER A 252 29.08 44.05 47.09
C SER A 252 27.81 44.30 47.91
N PRO A 253 27.56 45.54 48.38
CA PRO A 253 28.45 46.71 48.41
C PRO A 253 29.41 46.71 49.62
N ASN A 254 30.52 47.46 49.54
CA ASN A 254 31.49 47.60 50.64
C ASN A 254 30.91 48.45 51.79
N ARG A 255 30.37 47.77 52.80
CA ARG A 255 29.67 48.38 53.95
C ARG A 255 30.56 49.34 54.77
N PHE A 256 31.86 49.06 54.88
CA PHE A 256 32.79 49.92 55.62
C PHE A 256 32.98 51.27 54.93
N MET A 257 33.09 51.28 53.61
CA MET A 257 33.22 52.50 52.82
C MET A 257 31.98 53.40 52.93
N ILE A 258 30.78 52.80 52.95
CA ILE A 258 29.52 53.53 53.14
C ILE A 258 29.50 54.22 54.51
N LEU A 259 29.93 53.52 55.58
CA LEU A 259 29.96 54.08 56.93
C LEU A 259 30.91 55.29 56.99
N VAL A 260 32.15 55.14 56.50
CA VAL A 260 33.13 56.24 56.47
C VAL A 260 32.59 57.44 55.68
N LEU A 261 32.00 57.19 54.50
CA LEU A 261 31.44 58.26 53.67
C LEU A 261 30.27 58.97 54.36
N SER A 262 29.40 58.23 55.06
CA SER A 262 28.28 58.81 55.80
C SER A 262 28.75 59.71 56.95
N LEU A 263 29.82 59.32 57.65
CA LEU A 263 30.41 60.13 58.73
C LEU A 263 31.00 61.42 58.19
N ILE A 264 31.76 61.34 57.08
CA ILE A 264 32.33 62.52 56.42
C ILE A 264 31.21 63.47 55.97
N LEU A 265 30.18 62.95 55.31
CA LEU A 265 29.03 63.74 54.87
C LEU A 265 28.27 64.37 56.04
N ALA A 266 28.13 63.67 57.17
CA ALA A 266 27.47 64.22 58.35
C ALA A 266 28.26 65.39 58.97
N VAL A 267 29.59 65.27 59.08
CA VAL A 267 30.45 66.34 59.63
C VAL A 267 30.48 67.54 58.68
N VAL A 268 30.70 67.32 57.39
CA VAL A 268 30.73 68.39 56.39
C VAL A 268 29.34 69.04 56.26
N GLY A 269 28.28 68.23 56.25
CA GLY A 269 26.90 68.71 56.15
C GLY A 269 26.47 69.53 57.35
N SER A 270 26.77 69.07 58.58
CA SER A 270 26.44 69.82 59.80
C SER A 270 27.26 71.10 59.93
N GLY A 271 28.57 71.06 59.68
CA GLY A 271 29.41 72.26 59.68
C GLY A 271 28.99 73.26 58.60
N GLY A 272 28.68 72.78 57.39
CA GLY A 272 28.17 73.60 56.30
C GLY A 272 26.82 74.24 56.63
N LEU A 273 25.91 73.50 57.29
CA LEU A 273 24.64 74.05 57.74
C LEU A 273 24.82 75.13 58.81
N ILE A 274 25.74 74.96 59.76
CA ILE A 274 26.03 75.99 60.78
C ILE A 274 26.52 77.27 60.10
N ILE A 275 27.50 77.16 59.19
CA ILE A 275 28.03 78.32 58.45
C ILE A 275 26.94 78.98 57.61
N LEU A 276 26.08 78.20 56.96
CA LEU A 276 24.98 78.73 56.15
C LEU A 276 23.96 79.48 57.01
N LEU A 277 23.59 78.92 58.17
CA LEU A 277 22.67 79.57 59.11
C LEU A 277 23.27 80.85 59.70
N ASP A 278 24.57 80.86 60.00
CA ASP A 278 25.30 82.03 60.48
C ASP A 278 25.35 83.13 59.41
N ASN A 279 25.57 82.78 58.14
CA ASN A 279 25.57 83.75 57.03
C ASN A 279 24.18 84.33 56.72
N ILE A 280 23.09 83.67 57.12
CA ILE A 280 21.71 84.15 56.92
C ILE A 280 21.25 84.99 58.13
N ASP A 281 21.92 84.90 59.28
CA ASP A 281 21.54 85.65 60.48
C ASP A 281 22.10 87.08 60.41
N ASP A 282 21.24 88.06 60.10
CA ASP A 282 21.60 89.49 60.02
C ASP A 282 21.82 90.15 61.40
N ARG A 283 22.06 89.37 62.46
CA ARG A 283 22.22 89.88 63.83
C ARG A 283 23.68 90.18 64.15
N ILE A 284 23.93 91.38 64.66
CA ILE A 284 25.26 91.76 65.16
C ILE A 284 25.47 91.10 66.53
N ASN A 285 26.39 90.13 66.59
CA ASN A 285 26.60 89.30 67.77
C ASN A 285 27.89 89.66 68.53
N SER A 286 28.77 90.48 67.94
CA SER A 286 30.03 90.89 68.56
C SER A 286 30.22 92.41 68.55
N PRO A 287 30.81 93.00 69.62
CA PRO A 287 31.18 94.42 69.60
C PRO A 287 32.16 94.74 68.46
N ALA A 288 33.07 93.82 68.12
CA ALA A 288 34.00 93.99 67.00
C ALA A 288 33.27 94.03 65.64
N GLU A 289 32.18 93.26 65.49
CA GLU A 289 31.35 93.25 64.29
C GLU A 289 30.62 94.60 64.12
N ALA A 290 30.09 95.15 65.22
CA ALA A 290 29.48 96.48 65.24
C ALA A 290 30.49 97.59 64.85
N GLU A 291 31.72 97.53 65.35
CA GLU A 291 32.79 98.47 64.98
C GLU A 291 33.11 98.40 63.49
N THR A 292 33.26 97.19 62.93
CA THR A 292 33.54 97.02 61.50
C THR A 292 32.41 97.46 60.59
N MET A 293 31.14 97.30 61.00
CA MET A 293 30.00 97.71 60.18
C MET A 293 29.71 99.22 60.27
N THR A 294 29.98 99.85 61.41
CA THR A 294 29.63 101.27 61.66
C THR A 294 30.83 102.21 61.54
N GLU A 295 32.06 101.69 61.51
CA GLU A 295 33.34 102.42 61.54
C GLU A 295 33.52 103.32 62.79
N ILE A 296 32.74 103.07 63.85
CA ILE A 296 32.79 103.83 65.12
C ILE A 296 33.35 102.93 66.22
N PRO A 297 34.32 103.40 67.03
CA PRO A 297 34.89 102.61 68.12
C PRO A 297 33.87 102.39 69.25
N VAL A 298 33.78 101.17 69.76
CA VAL A 298 32.93 100.80 70.91
C VAL A 298 33.59 101.29 72.20
N LEU A 299 32.95 102.26 72.86
CA LEU A 299 33.50 102.90 74.07
C LEU A 299 33.32 102.04 75.34
N ALA A 300 32.26 101.24 75.41
CA ALA A 300 31.99 100.34 76.54
C ALA A 300 31.03 99.22 76.10
N THR A 301 31.23 98.00 76.64
CA THR A 301 30.30 96.86 76.48
C THR A 301 29.62 96.59 77.82
N ILE A 302 28.29 96.54 77.83
CA ILE A 302 27.51 96.15 79.02
C ILE A 302 27.38 94.62 79.00
N PRO A 303 27.85 93.90 80.04
CA PRO A 303 27.72 92.45 80.08
C PRO A 303 26.24 92.06 80.20
N TYR A 304 25.84 91.01 79.47
CA TYR A 304 24.50 90.47 79.55
C TYR A 304 24.27 89.76 80.89
N ILE A 305 23.37 90.29 81.72
CA ILE A 305 23.01 89.70 83.02
C ILE A 305 21.89 88.67 82.77
N HIS A 306 22.17 87.41 83.09
CA HIS A 306 21.23 86.31 82.90
C HIS A 306 20.26 86.23 84.09
N THR A 307 18.97 86.01 83.83
CA THR A 307 17.95 85.73 84.86
C THR A 307 18.00 84.26 85.27
N ASP A 308 17.66 83.93 86.52
CA ASP A 308 17.59 82.53 87.01
C ASP A 308 16.71 81.62 86.13
N GLN A 309 15.62 82.16 85.58
CA GLN A 309 14.77 81.45 84.61
C GLN A 309 15.51 81.11 83.29
N GLN A 310 16.33 82.03 82.77
CA GLN A 310 17.09 81.83 81.53
C GLN A 310 18.20 80.78 81.73
N LEU A 311 18.87 80.79 82.88
CA LEU A 311 19.86 79.76 83.23
C LEU A 311 19.22 78.37 83.35
N ALA A 312 18.03 78.29 83.95
CA ALA A 312 17.27 77.03 84.05
C ALA A 312 16.86 76.49 82.67
N ASP A 313 16.38 77.36 81.77
CA ASP A 313 16.01 76.98 80.39
C ASP A 313 17.21 76.55 79.56
N GLN A 314 18.35 77.23 79.68
CA GLN A 314 19.59 76.84 79.01
C GLN A 314 20.07 75.46 79.49
N GLN A 315 20.04 75.20 80.79
CA GLN A 315 20.37 73.88 81.35
C GLN A 315 19.37 72.80 80.94
N ARG A 316 18.10 73.14 80.74
CA ARG A 316 17.08 72.21 80.22
C ARG A 316 17.37 71.86 78.76
N LEU A 317 17.69 72.85 77.92
CA LEU A 317 18.05 72.63 76.53
C LEU A 317 19.32 71.81 76.40
N ILE A 318 20.38 72.12 77.16
CA ILE A 318 21.62 71.32 77.18
C ILE A 318 21.34 69.88 77.61
N ARG A 319 20.48 69.67 78.61
CA ARG A 319 20.08 68.30 79.01
C ARG A 319 19.32 67.59 77.90
N ILE A 320 18.38 68.26 77.22
CA ILE A 320 17.63 67.68 76.11
C ILE A 320 18.57 67.32 74.95
N THR A 321 19.52 68.20 74.60
CA THR A 321 20.49 67.91 73.53
C THR A 321 21.43 66.78 73.91
N LEU A 322 21.92 66.73 75.16
CA LEU A 322 22.72 65.61 75.65
C LEU A 322 21.95 64.28 75.61
N VAL A 323 20.68 64.28 76.02
CA VAL A 323 19.81 63.10 75.95
C VAL A 323 19.57 62.69 74.49
N ALA A 324 19.34 63.65 73.58
CA ALA A 324 19.15 63.37 72.16
C ALA A 324 20.42 62.78 71.51
N VAL A 325 21.60 63.32 71.85
CA VAL A 325 22.89 62.79 71.38
C VAL A 325 23.16 61.40 71.94
N ALA A 326 22.90 61.16 73.23
CA ALA A 326 23.02 59.83 73.81
C ALA A 326 22.05 58.84 73.14
N GLY A 327 20.81 59.26 72.87
CA GLY A 327 19.80 58.45 72.18
C GLY A 327 20.19 58.10 70.74
N SER A 328 20.76 59.04 69.98
CA SER A 328 21.21 58.78 68.61
C SER A 328 22.41 57.83 68.58
N LEU A 329 23.33 57.92 69.54
CA LEU A 329 24.45 56.97 69.69
C LEU A 329 23.96 55.55 70.00
N VAL A 330 23.00 55.42 70.92
CA VAL A 330 22.41 54.10 71.25
C VAL A 330 21.66 53.52 70.04
N SER A 331 20.88 54.33 69.33
CA SER A 331 20.18 53.91 68.10
C SER A 331 21.15 53.47 67.00
N ALA A 332 22.26 54.19 66.82
CA ALA A 332 23.32 53.81 65.88
C ALA A 332 23.98 52.48 66.29
N MET A 333 24.22 52.28 67.59
CA MET A 333 24.79 51.03 68.11
C MET A 333 23.85 49.83 67.92
N ILE A 334 22.55 50.00 68.15
CA ILE A 334 21.53 48.97 67.88
C ILE A 334 21.44 48.66 66.38
N SER A 335 21.46 49.70 65.54
CA SER A 335 21.43 49.54 64.08
C SER A 335 22.68 48.77 63.58
N LEU A 336 23.85 49.06 64.14
CA LEU A 336 25.08 48.32 63.84
C LEU A 336 24.96 46.84 64.22
N HIS A 337 24.40 46.55 65.40
CA HIS A 337 24.19 45.19 65.91
C HIS A 337 23.24 44.38 65.02
N LEU A 338 22.13 44.97 64.59
CA LEU A 338 21.08 44.28 63.82
C LEU A 338 21.42 44.10 62.34
N PHE A 339 22.02 45.10 61.69
CA PHE A 339 22.17 45.12 60.22
C PHE A 339 23.56 44.77 59.70
N ILE A 340 24.62 44.96 60.51
CA ILE A 340 25.99 44.79 60.04
C ILE A 340 26.62 43.53 60.61
N LYS A 341 26.88 43.52 61.93
CA LYS A 341 27.45 42.39 62.66
C LYS A 341 27.06 42.54 64.14
N PRO A 342 26.82 41.42 64.86
CA PRO A 342 26.61 41.48 66.30
C PRO A 342 27.80 42.15 66.98
N LEU A 343 27.50 42.97 68.00
CA LEU A 343 28.47 43.84 68.67
C LEU A 343 29.68 43.06 69.21
N ASP A 344 29.45 41.83 69.67
CA ASP A 344 30.48 40.92 70.19
C ASP A 344 31.57 40.61 69.15
N VAL A 345 31.16 40.43 67.88
CA VAL A 345 32.08 40.16 66.77
C VAL A 345 32.85 41.42 66.39
N VAL A 346 32.20 42.59 66.43
CA VAL A 346 32.86 43.87 66.15
C VAL A 346 33.91 44.19 67.22
N ILE A 347 33.58 44.01 68.49
CA ILE A 347 34.50 44.17 69.62
C ILE A 347 35.66 43.19 69.50
N ALA A 348 35.40 41.91 69.18
CA ALA A 348 36.45 40.91 69.00
C ALA A 348 37.40 41.25 67.83
N ILE A 349 36.89 41.75 66.71
CA ILE A 349 37.71 42.21 65.58
C ILE A 349 38.55 43.42 65.99
N LEU A 350 37.97 44.36 66.73
CA LEU A 350 38.66 45.56 67.20
C LEU A 350 39.80 45.20 68.16
N MET A 351 39.53 44.31 69.13
CA MET A 351 40.52 43.79 70.08
C MET A 351 41.67 43.09 69.34
N ARG A 352 41.34 42.21 68.39
CA ARG A 352 42.33 41.53 67.54
C ARG A 352 43.18 42.50 66.73
N ARG A 353 42.63 43.63 66.27
CA ARG A 353 43.38 44.65 65.51
C ARG A 353 44.22 45.55 66.40
N LEU A 354 43.77 45.78 67.63
CA LEU A 354 44.48 46.56 68.65
C LEU A 354 45.50 45.71 69.43
N GLY A 355 45.58 44.40 69.15
CA GLY A 355 46.57 43.50 69.73
C GLY A 355 46.29 43.11 71.18
N ILE A 356 45.03 43.20 71.62
CA ILE A 356 44.57 42.82 72.97
C ILE A 356 43.79 41.50 72.89
#